data_AF-A0A1K0ILH3-F1
#
_entry.id   AF-A0A1K0ILH3-F1
#
_cell.length_a   1.000
_cell.length_b   1.000
_cell.length_c   1.000
_cell.angle_alpha   90.00
_cell.angle_beta   90.00
_cell.angle_gamma   90.00
#
_symmetry.space_group_name_H-M   'P 1'
#
loop_
_entity.id
_entity.type
_entity.pdbx_description
1 polymer ?
#
loop_
_entity_poly.entity_id
_entity_poly.type
_entity_poly.pdbx_seq_one_letter_code
_entity_poly.pdbx_strand_id
1 'polypeptide(L)'
;MLEEQNKVKQLVDFFAKHPEKAVGDLREKARATLFKLSRDLFELEARLAELGQQMQPAADAVIDAARRIHGGVTLQVGSRVLKVMEDKPGGQIRLVDDRIVVG
;
A
#
# COMPACT_ATOMS: atom_id res chain seq x y z
N MET A 1 14.96 1.66 -8.10
CA MET A 1 14.20 1.26 -9.31
C MET A 1 13.88 2.44 -10.23
N LEU A 2 13.26 3.52 -9.74
CA LEU A 2 13.01 4.74 -10.56
C LEU A 2 14.28 5.33 -11.19
N GLU A 3 15.39 5.40 -10.43
CA GLU A 3 16.67 5.88 -10.95
C GLU A 3 17.23 5.00 -12.07
N GLU A 4 17.00 3.69 -11.99
CA GLU A 4 17.45 2.71 -12.97
C GLU A 4 16.63 2.82 -14.26
N GLN A 5 15.30 2.92 -14.15
CA GLN A 5 14.42 3.19 -15.29
C GLN A 5 14.78 4.52 -15.98
N ASN A 6 15.07 5.57 -15.21
CA ASN A 6 15.49 6.86 -15.76
C ASN A 6 16.82 6.79 -16.52
N LYS A 7 17.81 6.04 -16.01
CA LYS A 7 19.08 5.80 -16.71
C LYS A 7 18.86 5.02 -18.01
N VAL A 8 18.04 3.98 -17.99
CA VAL A 8 17.73 3.19 -19.21
C VAL A 8 16.92 4.02 -20.21
N LYS A 9 16.00 4.86 -19.75
CA LYS A 9 15.26 5.81 -20.60
C LYS A 9 16.20 6.81 -21.27
N GLN A 10 17.10 7.42 -20.50
CA GLN A 10 18.13 8.33 -21.04
C GLN A 10 19.02 7.63 -22.08
N LEU A 11 19.36 6.35 -21.85
CA LEU A 11 20.14 5.56 -22.80
C LEU A 11 19.36 5.28 -24.10
N VAL A 12 18.07 4.94 -24.01
CA VAL A 12 17.20 4.76 -25.17
C VAL A 12 17.04 6.07 -25.96
N ASP A 13 16.84 7.19 -25.26
CA ASP A 13 16.72 8.52 -25.88
C ASP A 13 18.04 8.94 -26.53
N PHE A 14 19.17 8.59 -25.93
CA PHE A 14 20.51 8.82 -26.48
C PHE A 14 20.72 8.04 -27.78
N PHE A 15 20.36 6.75 -27.83
CA PHE A 15 20.44 5.96 -29.07
C PHE A 15 19.42 6.40 -30.13
N ALA A 16 18.30 7.02 -29.74
CA ALA A 16 17.37 7.62 -30.69
C ALA A 16 17.95 8.86 -31.37
N LYS A 17 18.76 9.64 -30.65
CA LYS A 17 19.44 10.85 -31.16
C LYS A 17 20.78 10.56 -31.85
N HIS A 18 21.44 9.47 -31.47
CA HIS A 18 22.73 9.01 -32.01
C HIS A 18 22.65 7.55 -32.48
N PRO A 19 21.92 7.28 -33.58
CA PRO A 19 21.78 5.93 -34.12
C PRO A 19 23.14 5.31 -34.51
N GLU A 20 24.12 6.12 -34.89
CA GLU A 20 25.49 5.71 -35.22
C GLU A 20 26.25 5.12 -34.02
N LYS A 21 25.85 5.46 -32.79
CA LYS A 21 26.43 4.92 -31.55
C LYS A 21 25.72 3.66 -31.05
N ALA A 22 24.60 3.31 -31.65
CA ALA A 22 23.84 2.12 -31.32
C ALA A 22 24.35 0.91 -32.11
N VAL A 23 25.49 0.38 -31.69
CA VAL A 23 26.17 -0.73 -32.41
C VAL A 23 25.44 -2.06 -32.15
N GLY A 24 25.07 -2.76 -33.23
CA GLY A 24 24.37 -4.05 -33.16
C GLY A 24 23.03 -3.99 -32.42
N ASP A 25 22.68 -5.05 -31.69
CA ASP A 25 21.39 -5.18 -31.00
C ASP A 25 21.24 -4.32 -29.73
N LEU A 26 22.18 -3.41 -29.46
CA LEU A 26 22.21 -2.65 -28.21
C LEU A 26 20.97 -1.74 -28.05
N ARG A 27 20.44 -1.24 -29.17
CA ARG A 27 19.20 -0.46 -29.21
C ARG A 27 17.98 -1.30 -28.87
N GLU A 28 17.81 -2.46 -29.51
CA GLU A 28 16.75 -3.41 -29.19
C GLU A 28 16.83 -3.83 -27.72
N LYS A 29 18.02 -4.15 -27.20
CA LYS A 29 18.19 -4.55 -25.80
C LYS A 29 17.83 -3.43 -24.83
N ALA A 30 18.26 -2.19 -25.07
CA ALA A 30 17.91 -1.06 -24.22
C ALA A 30 16.39 -0.80 -24.21
N ARG A 31 15.73 -0.91 -25.37
CA ARG A 31 14.27 -0.82 -25.47
C ARG A 31 13.54 -1.95 -24.76
N ALA A 32 14.00 -3.19 -24.93
CA ALA A 32 13.44 -4.36 -24.27
C ALA A 32 13.57 -4.25 -22.74
N THR A 33 14.72 -3.80 -22.24
CA THR A 33 14.93 -3.55 -20.81
C THR A 33 14.02 -2.43 -20.29
N LEU A 34 13.90 -1.31 -21.02
CA LEU A 34 12.99 -0.23 -20.63
C LEU A 34 11.54 -0.70 -20.57
N PHE A 35 11.10 -1.47 -21.56
CA PHE A 35 9.76 -2.04 -21.62
C PHE A 35 9.51 -2.98 -20.43
N LYS A 36 10.46 -3.88 -20.15
CA LYS A 36 10.37 -4.80 -19.00
C LYS A 36 10.28 -4.05 -17.68
N LEU A 37 11.19 -3.11 -17.43
CA LEU A 37 11.19 -2.31 -16.19
C LEU A 37 9.89 -1.51 -16.01
N SER A 38 9.34 -0.97 -17.10
CA SER A 38 8.10 -0.20 -17.04
C SER A 38 6.90 -1.09 -16.73
N ARG A 39 6.86 -2.29 -17.31
CA ARG A 39 5.84 -3.30 -17.01
C ARG A 39 5.93 -3.77 -15.57
N ASP A 40 7.13 -4.11 -15.10
CA ASP A 40 7.34 -4.59 -13.73
C ASP A 40 6.93 -3.54 -12.69
N LEU A 41 7.23 -2.25 -12.95
CA LEU A 41 6.77 -1.13 -12.12
C LEU A 41 5.24 -1.01 -12.10
N PHE A 42 4.60 -1.10 -13.26
CA PHE A 42 3.15 -1.03 -13.36
C PHE A 42 2.46 -2.19 -12.61
N GLU A 43 2.97 -3.42 -12.76
CA GLU A 43 2.47 -4.58 -12.02
C GLU A 43 2.63 -4.40 -10.50
N LEU A 44 3.77 -3.84 -10.07
CA LEU A 44 4.02 -3.56 -8.65
C LEU A 44 3.10 -2.48 -8.08
N GLU A 45 2.88 -1.40 -8.83
CA GLU A 45 1.94 -0.33 -8.44
C GLU A 45 0.50 -0.84 -8.34
N ALA A 46 0.06 -1.66 -9.30
CA ALA A 46 -1.25 -2.30 -9.26
C ALA A 46 -1.41 -3.18 -8.00
N ARG A 47 -0.37 -3.97 -7.68
CA ARG A 47 -0.36 -4.81 -6.49
C ARG A 47 -0.33 -4.00 -5.19
N LEU A 48 0.41 -2.89 -5.16
CA LEU A 48 0.41 -1.97 -4.02
C LEU A 48 -0.97 -1.34 -3.82
N ALA A 49 -1.65 -0.95 -4.90
CA ALA A 49 -3.00 -0.40 -4.83
C ALA A 49 -4.00 -1.44 -4.31
N GLU A 50 -3.94 -2.68 -4.81
CA GLU A 50 -4.78 -3.79 -4.35
C GLU A 50 -4.56 -4.09 -2.85
N LEU A 51 -3.30 -4.23 -2.44
CA LEU A 51 -2.96 -4.44 -1.02
C LEU A 51 -3.40 -3.25 -0.16
N GLY A 52 -3.24 -2.03 -0.65
CA GLY A 52 -3.72 -0.82 0.01
C GLY A 52 -5.23 -0.82 0.23
N GLN A 53 -6.01 -1.35 -0.71
CA GLN A 53 -7.46 -1.54 -0.54
C GLN A 53 -7.78 -2.63 0.48
N GLN A 54 -7.06 -3.76 0.47
CA GLN A 54 -7.24 -4.83 1.45
C GLN A 54 -6.89 -4.42 2.89
N MET A 55 -5.99 -3.45 3.05
CA MET A 55 -5.63 -2.89 4.35
C MET A 55 -6.62 -1.84 4.86
N GLN A 56 -7.61 -1.41 4.05
CA GLN A 56 -8.63 -0.49 4.54
C GLN A 56 -9.46 -1.22 5.60
N PRO A 57 -9.57 -0.66 6.82
CA PRO A 57 -10.44 -1.22 7.84
C PRO A 57 -11.86 -1.33 7.28
N ALA A 58 -12.49 -2.49 7.48
CA ALA A 58 -13.89 -2.65 7.10
C ALA A 58 -14.73 -1.58 7.83
N ALA A 59 -15.56 -0.86 7.09
CA ALA A 59 -16.36 0.25 7.64
C ALA A 59 -17.32 -0.23 8.74
N ASP A 60 -17.68 -1.50 8.70
CA ASP A 60 -18.53 -2.22 9.65
C ASP A 60 -17.72 -3.12 10.61
N ALA A 61 -16.40 -2.88 10.75
CA ALA A 61 -15.58 -3.61 11.72
C ALA A 61 -16.11 -3.37 13.15
N VAL A 62 -16.49 -4.46 13.82
CA VAL A 62 -17.03 -4.48 15.17
C VAL A 62 -16.26 -5.48 16.02
N ILE A 63 -15.93 -5.10 17.25
CA ILE A 63 -15.57 -6.04 18.32
C ILE A 63 -16.82 -6.22 19.18
N ASP A 64 -17.25 -7.46 19.41
CA ASP A 64 -18.38 -7.76 20.30
C ASP A 64 -17.86 -8.34 21.62
N ALA A 65 -18.07 -7.59 22.71
CA ALA A 65 -17.72 -8.01 24.06
C ALA A 65 -19.00 -8.37 24.83
N ALA A 66 -19.38 -9.65 24.83
CA ALA A 66 -20.70 -10.09 25.31
C ALA A 66 -21.02 -9.82 26.80
N ARG A 67 -20.03 -9.59 27.66
CA ARG A 67 -20.25 -9.45 29.12
C ARG A 67 -19.66 -8.18 29.72
N ARG A 68 -18.35 -8.02 29.59
CA ARG A 68 -17.59 -6.95 30.24
C ARG A 68 -16.29 -6.71 29.50
N ILE A 69 -15.84 -5.46 29.51
CA ILE A 69 -14.51 -5.05 29.09
C ILE A 69 -13.74 -4.67 30.35
N HIS A 70 -12.70 -5.42 30.69
CA HIS A 70 -11.94 -5.18 31.92
C HIS A 70 -11.01 -3.98 31.80
N GLY A 71 -10.79 -3.27 32.90
CA GLY A 71 -9.75 -2.26 33.01
C GLY A 71 -8.35 -2.83 32.70
N GLY A 72 -7.50 -2.04 32.07
CA GLY A 72 -6.14 -2.42 31.67
C GLY A 72 -6.01 -2.95 30.23
N VAL A 73 -7.12 -3.14 29.51
CA VAL A 73 -7.07 -3.58 28.10
C VAL A 73 -6.97 -2.41 27.13
N THR A 74 -6.53 -2.71 25.91
CA THR A 74 -6.52 -1.78 24.79
C THR A 74 -7.45 -2.30 23.70
N LEU A 75 -8.41 -1.47 23.28
CA LEU A 75 -9.30 -1.75 22.17
C LEU A 75 -8.77 -1.03 20.93
N GLN A 76 -8.61 -1.76 19.83
CA GLN A 76 -8.18 -1.18 18.56
C GLN A 76 -9.16 -1.57 17.46
N VAL A 77 -9.75 -0.57 16.80
CA VAL A 77 -10.61 -0.74 15.62
C VAL A 77 -10.05 0.14 14.53
N GLY A 78 -9.62 -0.49 13.43
CA GLY A 78 -8.86 0.20 12.37
C GLY A 78 -7.58 0.86 12.92
N SER A 79 -7.43 2.16 12.65
CA SER A 79 -6.30 2.97 13.11
C SER A 79 -6.50 3.59 14.49
N ARG A 80 -7.68 3.45 15.10
CA ARG A 80 -7.99 4.07 16.38
C ARG A 80 -7.73 3.10 17.53
N VAL A 81 -7.21 3.66 18.61
CA VAL A 81 -6.82 2.94 19.82
C VAL A 81 -7.48 3.61 21.03
N LEU A 82 -8.13 2.82 21.87
CA LEU A 82 -8.73 3.25 23.13
C LEU A 82 -8.17 2.41 24.27
N LYS A 83 -7.58 3.07 25.26
CA LYS A 83 -7.15 2.44 26.52
C LYS A 83 -8.31 2.45 27.50
N VAL A 84 -8.67 1.29 28.02
CA VAL A 84 -9.74 1.13 29.01
C VAL A 84 -9.09 1.11 30.38
N MET A 85 -9.33 2.15 31.18
CA MET A 85 -8.71 2.28 32.51
C MET A 85 -9.52 1.60 33.61
N GLU A 86 -10.84 1.58 33.48
CA GLU A 86 -11.80 1.01 34.43
C GLU A 86 -12.71 0.01 33.72
N ASP A 87 -13.26 -0.94 34.47
CA ASP A 87 -14.22 -1.90 33.95
C ASP A 87 -15.41 -1.19 33.28
N LYS A 88 -15.75 -1.62 32.06
CA LYS A 88 -16.93 -1.16 31.31
C LYS A 88 -17.88 -2.33 31.05
N PRO A 89 -19.20 -2.08 30.99
CA PRO A 89 -20.14 -3.09 30.51
C PRO A 89 -19.72 -3.60 29.12
N GLY A 90 -20.07 -4.85 28.83
CA GLY A 90 -19.96 -5.41 27.50
C GLY A 90 -20.78 -4.62 26.48
N GLY A 91 -20.50 -4.83 25.20
CA GLY A 91 -21.14 -4.11 24.12
C GLY A 91 -20.41 -4.25 22.80
N GLN A 92 -20.94 -3.58 21.78
CA GLN A 92 -20.33 -3.49 20.46
C GLN A 92 -19.39 -2.29 20.40
N ILE A 93 -18.13 -2.56 20.11
CA ILE A 93 -17.10 -1.55 19.93
C ILE A 93 -16.87 -1.36 18.44
N ARG A 94 -17.07 -0.13 17.96
CA ARG A 94 -16.99 0.24 16.54
C ARG A 94 -16.48 1.66 16.36
N LEU A 95 -16.17 2.01 15.12
CA LEU A 95 -15.87 3.38 14.73
C LEU A 95 -17.14 4.13 14.32
N VAL A 96 -17.36 5.30 14.91
CA VAL A 96 -18.39 6.29 14.52
C VAL A 96 -17.72 7.65 14.46
N ASP A 97 -17.80 8.34 13.33
CA ASP A 97 -17.13 9.63 13.09
C ASP A 97 -15.66 9.64 13.54
N ASP A 98 -14.94 8.55 13.21
CA ASP A 98 -13.52 8.36 13.50
C ASP A 98 -13.19 8.31 15.01
N ARG A 99 -14.18 7.97 15.84
CA ARG A 99 -14.05 7.72 17.27
C ARG A 99 -14.52 6.32 17.62
N ILE A 100 -13.83 5.70 18.58
CA ILE A 100 -14.28 4.44 19.15
C ILE A 100 -15.49 4.71 20.05
N VAL A 101 -16.60 4.05 19.75
CA VAL A 101 -17.82 4.06 20.58
C VAL A 101 -18.07 2.67 21.11
N VAL A 102 -18.48 2.59 22.39
CA VAL A 102 -18.93 1.37 23.05
C VAL A 102 -20.44 1.54 23.28
N GLY A 103 -21.25 0.70 22.63
CA GLY A 103 -22.71 0.73 22.72
C GLY A 103 -23.32 -0.62 23.06
#